data_AF-A0A848HL76-F1
#
_entry.id   AF-A0A848HL76-F1
#
_cell.length_a   1.000
_cell.length_b   1.000
_cell.length_c   1.000
_cell.angle_alpha   90.00
_cell.angle_beta   90.00
_cell.angle_gamma   90.00
#
_symmetry.space_group_name_H-M   'P 1'
#
loop_
_entity.id
_entity.type
_entity.pdbx_description
1 polymer ?
#
loop_
_entity_poly.entity_id
_entity_poly.type
_entity_poly.pdbx_seq_one_letter_code
_entity_poly.pdbx_strand_id
1 'polypeptide(L)'
;MSALNDLAAQAAPERIFIFVAPYSTVHVAAFDREDQIGMRAGQLAAILRVIPVGNHSAPMISLAGRLADELKAQSNRDALVADQLAELLLRAQCQDGPCDLLWLAQQLADEISELVDVIVRNENEGGPA
;
A
#
# COMPACT_ATOMS: atom_id res chain seq x y z
N MET A 1 -34.43 -0.95 -30.92
CA MET A 1 -33.93 -0.29 -29.68
C MET A 1 -33.80 -1.34 -28.56
N SER A 2 -32.97 -2.37 -28.73
CA SER A 2 -32.83 -3.47 -27.73
C SER A 2 -31.39 -3.63 -27.26
N ALA A 3 -30.42 -3.53 -28.16
CA ALA A 3 -28.99 -3.74 -27.82
C ALA A 3 -28.37 -2.70 -26.86
N LEU A 4 -28.88 -1.46 -26.82
CA LEU A 4 -28.37 -0.41 -25.93
C LEU A 4 -28.86 -0.57 -24.48
N ASN A 5 -30.02 -1.21 -24.26
CA ASN A 5 -30.51 -1.49 -22.91
C ASN A 5 -29.82 -2.72 -22.29
N ASP A 6 -29.42 -3.69 -23.11
CA ASP A 6 -28.72 -4.89 -22.63
C ASP A 6 -27.26 -4.59 -22.22
N LEU A 7 -26.61 -3.61 -22.84
CA LEU A 7 -25.28 -3.12 -22.44
C LEU A 7 -25.30 -2.38 -21.09
N ALA A 8 -26.37 -1.65 -20.78
CA ALA A 8 -26.53 -0.98 -19.49
C ALA A 8 -26.86 -1.97 -18.35
N ALA A 9 -27.44 -3.14 -18.66
CA ALA A 9 -27.74 -4.19 -17.69
C ALA A 9 -26.56 -5.14 -17.41
N GLN A 10 -25.51 -5.12 -18.24
CA GLN A 10 -24.31 -5.96 -18.09
C GLN A 10 -23.13 -5.26 -17.40
N ALA A 11 -23.23 -3.96 -17.13
CA ALA A 11 -22.28 -3.30 -16.24
C ALA A 11 -22.61 -3.70 -14.80
N ALA A 12 -22.08 -4.84 -14.36
CA ALA A 12 -22.04 -5.16 -12.93
C ALA A 12 -21.48 -3.93 -12.20
N PRO A 13 -22.11 -3.48 -11.09
CA PRO A 13 -21.66 -2.28 -10.40
C PRO A 13 -20.19 -2.45 -10.05
N GLU A 14 -19.37 -1.50 -10.51
CA GLU A 14 -17.96 -1.45 -10.23
C GLU A 14 -17.77 -1.56 -8.72
N ARG A 15 -17.26 -2.70 -8.25
CA ARG A 15 -17.09 -2.95 -6.83
C ARG A 15 -15.97 -2.03 -6.34
N ILE A 16 -16.32 -1.02 -5.55
CA ILE A 16 -15.35 -0.11 -4.93
C ILE A 16 -15.06 -0.64 -3.52
N PHE A 17 -13.80 -0.88 -3.23
CA PHE A 17 -13.30 -1.14 -1.89
C PHE A 17 -12.93 0.18 -1.24
N ILE A 18 -13.43 0.39 -0.03
CA ILE A 18 -13.08 1.55 0.78
C ILE A 18 -12.32 1.01 1.98
N PHE A 19 -11.09 1.46 2.16
CA PHE A 19 -10.32 1.16 3.35
C PHE A 19 -9.94 2.44 4.09
N VAL A 20 -9.88 2.34 5.40
CA VAL A 20 -9.53 3.44 6.30
C VAL A 20 -8.12 3.17 6.80
N ALA A 21 -7.15 3.85 6.20
CA ALA A 21 -5.81 3.90 6.75
C ALA A 21 -5.77 4.91 7.90
N PRO A 22 -4.75 4.86 8.78
CA PRO A 22 -4.66 5.74 9.95
C PRO A 22 -4.78 7.24 9.66
N TYR A 23 -4.46 7.68 8.44
CA TYR A 23 -4.43 9.08 8.03
C TYR A 23 -5.20 9.39 6.74
N SER A 24 -5.85 8.41 6.14
CA SER A 24 -6.56 8.59 4.87
C SER A 24 -7.70 7.60 4.69
N THR A 25 -8.68 7.99 3.89
CA THR A 25 -9.68 7.05 3.36
C THR A 25 -9.34 6.83 1.90
N VAL A 26 -9.14 5.58 1.52
CA VAL A 26 -8.73 5.20 0.18
C VAL A 26 -9.86 4.43 -0.48
N HIS A 27 -10.17 4.84 -1.71
CA HIS A 27 -11.14 4.19 -2.58
C HIS A 27 -10.39 3.47 -3.70
N VAL A 28 -10.63 2.17 -3.84
CA VAL A 28 -9.95 1.32 -4.83
C VAL A 28 -10.99 0.53 -5.61
N ALA A 29 -10.97 0.65 -6.92
CA ALA A 29 -11.78 -0.23 -7.75
C ALA A 29 -11.28 -1.68 -7.62
N ALA A 30 -12.19 -2.64 -7.62
CA ALA A 30 -11.90 -4.06 -7.40
C ALA A 30 -10.82 -4.64 -8.30
N PHE A 31 -10.71 -4.11 -9.53
CA PHE A 31 -9.76 -4.58 -10.53
C PHE A 31 -8.37 -3.90 -10.41
N ASP A 32 -8.28 -2.74 -9.75
CA ASP A 32 -7.04 -1.96 -9.59
C ASP A 32 -6.29 -2.26 -8.28
N ARG A 33 -6.74 -3.25 -7.51
CA ARG A 33 -6.23 -3.51 -6.15
C ARG A 33 -4.74 -3.85 -6.11
N GLU A 34 -4.29 -4.71 -7.02
CA GLU A 34 -2.88 -5.11 -7.10
C GLU A 34 -2.00 -3.98 -7.65
N ASP A 35 -2.50 -3.27 -8.66
CA ASP A 35 -1.83 -2.09 -9.23
C ASP A 35 -1.65 -0.97 -8.20
N GLN A 36 -2.59 -0.79 -7.27
CA GLN A 36 -2.47 0.18 -6.18
C GLN A 36 -1.36 -0.18 -5.19
N ILE A 37 -1.18 -1.46 -4.84
CA ILE A 37 -0.06 -1.88 -3.98
C ILE A 37 1.26 -1.53 -4.66
N GLY A 38 1.43 -1.90 -5.93
CA GLY A 38 2.64 -1.63 -6.69
C GLY A 38 2.94 -0.13 -6.83
N MET A 39 1.91 0.70 -7.05
CA MET A 39 2.05 2.15 -7.12
C MET A 39 2.52 2.73 -5.78
N ARG A 40 1.86 2.38 -4.67
CA ARG A 40 2.19 2.89 -3.33
C ARG A 40 3.56 2.41 -2.87
N ALA A 41 3.91 1.15 -3.12
CA ALA A 41 5.24 0.61 -2.85
C ALA A 41 6.32 1.34 -3.67
N GLY A 42 6.01 1.70 -4.92
CA GLY A 42 6.89 2.52 -5.75
C GLY A 42 7.09 3.94 -5.23
N GLN A 43 6.02 4.60 -4.76
CA GLN A 43 6.10 5.92 -4.11
C GLN A 43 6.94 5.86 -2.83
N LEU A 44 6.73 4.82 -2.03
CA LEU A 44 7.50 4.58 -0.81
C LEU A 44 8.99 4.38 -1.11
N ALA A 45 9.33 3.51 -2.06
CA ALA A 45 10.72 3.32 -2.50
C ALA A 45 11.37 4.61 -3.00
N ALA A 46 10.61 5.46 -3.71
CA ALA A 46 11.11 6.75 -4.17
C ALA A 46 11.41 7.71 -3.00
N ILE A 47 10.51 7.78 -2.01
CA ILE A 47 10.70 8.62 -0.82
C ILE A 47 11.91 8.16 -0.01
N LEU A 48 12.04 6.84 0.24
CA LEU A 48 13.15 6.29 1.03
C LEU A 48 14.53 6.58 0.44
N ARG A 49 14.64 6.74 -0.89
CA ARG A 49 15.90 7.10 -1.57
C ARG A 49 16.30 8.56 -1.38
N VAL A 50 15.34 9.46 -1.08
CA VAL A 50 15.60 10.89 -0.92
C VAL A 50 15.68 11.32 0.53
N ILE A 51 15.39 10.43 1.49
CA ILE A 51 15.52 10.74 2.92
C ILE A 51 17.00 10.96 3.25
N PRO A 52 17.38 12.15 3.74
CA PRO A 52 18.71 12.39 4.24
C PRO A 52 18.94 11.53 5.49
N VAL A 53 19.80 10.54 5.37
CA VAL A 53 20.06 9.55 6.41
C VAL A 53 21.16 10.03 7.34
N GLY A 54 20.82 10.23 8.61
CA GLY A 54 21.80 10.28 9.69
C GLY A 54 22.45 8.90 9.88
N ASN A 55 23.68 8.85 10.39
CA ASN A 55 24.49 7.62 10.47
C ASN A 55 23.78 6.42 11.12
N HIS A 56 22.81 6.63 12.02
CA HIS A 56 22.13 5.57 12.76
C HIS A 56 20.90 4.97 12.05
N SER A 57 20.21 5.73 11.18
CA SER A 57 19.00 5.26 10.47
C SER A 57 19.27 4.81 9.04
N ALA A 58 20.47 5.09 8.51
CA ALA A 58 20.93 4.66 7.19
C ALA A 58 20.68 3.18 6.85
N PRO A 59 21.06 2.20 7.69
CA PRO A 59 20.85 0.79 7.37
C PRO A 59 19.36 0.40 7.38
N MET A 60 18.56 0.99 8.27
CA MET A 60 17.13 0.70 8.37
C MET A 60 16.36 1.28 7.18
N ILE A 61 16.67 2.50 6.76
CA ILE A 61 16.06 3.12 5.58
C ILE A 61 16.46 2.39 4.29
N SER A 62 17.71 1.93 4.19
CA SER A 62 18.16 1.10 3.05
C SER A 62 17.47 -0.27 3.00
N LEU A 63 17.22 -0.89 4.15
CA LEU A 63 16.48 -2.14 4.22
C LEU A 63 14.99 -1.92 3.88
N ALA A 64 14.37 -0.86 4.39
CA ALA A 64 13.00 -0.47 4.07
C ALA A 64 12.82 -0.23 2.56
N GLY A 65 13.80 0.44 1.92
CA GLY A 65 13.77 0.68 0.48
C GLY A 65 13.77 -0.63 -0.33
N ARG A 66 14.55 -1.63 0.11
CA ARG A 66 14.58 -2.95 -0.53
C ARG A 66 13.26 -3.71 -0.37
N LEU A 67 12.67 -3.70 0.82
CA LEU A 67 11.36 -4.31 1.07
C LEU A 67 10.26 -3.63 0.24
N ALA A 68 10.30 -2.30 0.09
CA ALA A 68 9.38 -1.57 -0.77
C ALA A 68 9.57 -1.93 -2.26
N ASP A 69 10.81 -2.07 -2.73
CA ASP A 69 11.10 -2.53 -4.09
C ASP A 69 10.65 -4.00 -4.30
N GLU A 70 10.75 -4.86 -3.30
CA GLU A 70 10.27 -6.25 -3.33
C GLU A 70 8.74 -6.30 -3.44
N LEU A 71 8.01 -5.52 -2.62
CA LEU A 71 6.55 -5.39 -2.72
C LEU A 71 6.12 -4.91 -4.11
N LYS A 72 6.83 -3.93 -4.67
CA LYS A 72 6.58 -3.45 -6.03
C LYS A 72 6.84 -4.54 -7.08
N ALA A 73 7.94 -5.27 -6.96
CA ALA A 73 8.36 -6.24 -7.96
C ALA A 73 7.51 -7.52 -7.95
N GLN A 74 7.03 -7.93 -6.79
CA GLN A 74 6.32 -9.19 -6.64
C GLN A 74 4.81 -9.04 -6.78
N SER A 75 4.25 -7.81 -6.67
CA SER A 75 2.79 -7.54 -6.66
C SER A 75 2.00 -8.49 -5.74
N ASN A 76 2.70 -9.14 -4.83
CA ASN A 76 2.20 -10.25 -4.07
C ASN A 76 1.79 -9.72 -2.71
N ARG A 77 0.66 -10.24 -2.24
CA ARG A 77 -0.08 -9.85 -1.04
C ARG A 77 0.64 -10.25 0.24
N ASP A 78 1.92 -10.00 0.30
CA ASP A 78 2.75 -10.43 1.42
C ASP A 78 2.56 -9.41 2.54
N ALA A 79 1.43 -9.54 3.26
CA ALA A 79 1.04 -8.72 4.40
C ALA A 79 2.21 -8.62 5.39
N LEU A 80 2.93 -9.74 5.54
CA LEU A 80 4.12 -9.83 6.37
C LEU A 80 5.22 -8.85 5.95
N VAL A 81 5.47 -8.68 4.65
CA VAL A 81 6.49 -7.75 4.14
C VAL A 81 6.04 -6.31 4.32
N ALA A 82 4.75 -6.02 4.11
CA ALA A 82 4.17 -4.70 4.34
C ALA A 82 4.23 -4.30 5.83
N ASP A 83 3.93 -5.23 6.73
CA ASP A 83 4.00 -5.04 8.18
C ASP A 83 5.44 -4.84 8.66
N GLN A 84 6.37 -5.67 8.16
CA GLN A 84 7.80 -5.53 8.46
C GLN A 84 8.35 -4.19 7.99
N LEU A 85 7.88 -3.69 6.85
CA LEU A 85 8.24 -2.39 6.31
C LEU A 85 7.72 -1.25 7.20
N ALA A 86 6.45 -1.30 7.61
CA ALA A 86 5.87 -0.32 8.53
C ALA A 86 6.60 -0.31 9.88
N GLU A 87 6.90 -1.47 10.45
CA GLU A 87 7.62 -1.59 11.72
C GLU A 87 9.06 -1.06 11.62
N LEU A 88 9.75 -1.36 10.50
CA LEU A 88 11.11 -0.91 10.26
C LEU A 88 11.20 0.62 10.16
N LEU A 89 10.19 1.27 9.55
CA LEU A 89 10.12 2.73 9.43
C LEU A 89 9.84 3.41 10.77
N LEU A 90 8.99 2.83 11.62
CA LEU A 90 8.79 3.30 12.99
C LEU A 90 10.10 3.29 13.77
N ARG A 91 10.89 2.22 13.63
CA ARG A 91 12.21 2.10 14.29
C ARG A 91 13.28 3.02 13.69
N ALA A 92 13.12 3.42 12.44
CA ALA A 92 14.04 4.33 11.75
C ALA A 92 13.84 5.81 12.14
N GLN A 93 12.79 6.15 12.90
CA GLN A 93 12.55 7.52 13.33
C GLN A 93 13.69 8.05 14.22
N CYS A 94 14.09 9.30 13.97
CA CYS A 94 15.12 9.97 14.77
C CYS A 94 14.59 10.32 16.16
N GLN A 95 15.51 10.39 17.13
CA GLN A 95 15.21 10.83 18.50
C GLN A 95 14.75 12.29 18.56
N ASP A 96 15.14 13.10 17.57
CA ASP A 96 14.76 14.51 17.44
C ASP A 96 13.34 14.72 16.89
N GLY A 97 12.60 13.63 16.63
CA GLY A 97 11.23 13.65 16.11
C GLY A 97 11.12 13.09 14.69
N PRO A 98 9.88 12.85 14.21
CA PRO A 98 9.64 12.32 12.89
C PRO A 98 10.10 13.34 11.84
N CYS A 99 11.01 12.95 10.94
CA CYS A 99 11.28 13.78 9.76
C CYS A 99 10.08 13.67 8.80
N ASP A 100 9.66 14.77 8.18
CA ASP A 100 8.45 14.82 7.35
C ASP A 100 8.40 13.71 6.28
N LEU A 101 9.56 13.37 5.72
CA LEU A 101 9.69 12.30 4.73
C LEU A 101 9.60 10.89 5.33
N LEU A 102 10.10 10.67 6.56
CA LEU A 102 9.90 9.39 7.27
C LEU A 102 8.44 9.24 7.71
N TRP A 103 7.79 10.34 8.09
CA TRP A 103 6.37 10.30 8.42
C TRP A 103 5.52 9.98 7.19
N LEU A 104 5.81 10.59 6.04
CA LEU A 104 5.16 10.25 4.78
C LEU A 104 5.45 8.80 4.36
N ALA A 105 6.68 8.33 4.54
CA ALA A 105 7.04 6.93 4.30
C ALA A 105 6.25 5.98 5.20
N GLN A 106 6.07 6.33 6.48
CA GLN A 106 5.26 5.57 7.42
C GLN A 106 3.81 5.49 6.96
N GLN A 107 3.20 6.62 6.60
CA GLN A 107 1.83 6.64 6.12
C GLN A 107 1.63 5.73 4.90
N LEU A 108 2.55 5.76 3.93
CA LEU A 108 2.48 4.88 2.77
C LEU A 108 2.64 3.41 3.14
N ALA A 109 3.52 3.08 4.09
CA ALA A 109 3.67 1.71 4.57
C ALA A 109 2.40 1.21 5.28
N ASP A 110 1.79 2.04 6.13
CA ASP A 110 0.53 1.72 6.81
C ASP A 110 -0.62 1.52 5.80
N GLU A 111 -0.69 2.36 4.76
CA GLU A 111 -1.68 2.25 3.68
C GLU A 111 -1.49 0.97 2.83
N ILE A 112 -0.24 0.55 2.60
CA ILE A 112 0.07 -0.70 1.91
C ILE A 112 -0.35 -1.90 2.78
N SER A 113 0.00 -1.90 4.07
CA SER A 113 -0.37 -2.96 5.00
C SER A 113 -1.90 -3.14 5.06
N GLU A 114 -2.65 -2.06 5.27
CA GLU A 114 -4.11 -2.12 5.33
C GLU A 114 -4.73 -2.58 4.00
N LEU A 115 -4.19 -2.12 2.86
CA LEU A 115 -4.67 -2.55 1.55
C LEU A 115 -4.45 -4.05 1.33
N VAL A 116 -3.28 -4.57 1.71
CA VAL A 116 -2.99 -6.00 1.61
C VAL A 116 -3.91 -6.79 2.54
N ASP A 117 -4.13 -6.33 3.77
CA ASP A 117 -5.03 -6.96 4.75
C ASP A 117 -6.47 -7.03 4.24
N VAL A 118 -6.97 -5.95 3.66
CA VAL A 118 -8.30 -5.90 3.05
C VAL A 118 -8.40 -6.87 1.88
N ILE A 119 -7.38 -6.98 1.03
CA ILE A 119 -7.36 -7.96 -0.07
C ILE A 119 -7.42 -9.38 0.49
N VAL A 120 -6.56 -9.71 1.45
CA VAL A 120 -6.49 -11.05 2.07
C VAL A 120 -7.82 -11.42 2.75
N ARG A 121 -8.43 -10.51 3.51
CA ARG A 121 -9.73 -10.76 4.17
C ARG A 121 -10.85 -11.01 3.16
N ASN A 122 -10.95 -10.19 2.11
CA ASN A 122 -11.98 -10.35 1.08
C ASN A 122 -11.87 -11.67 0.32
N GLU A 123 -10.68 -12.24 0.20
CA GLU A 123 -10.48 -13.54 -0.45
C GLU A 123 -10.83 -14.72 0.46
N ASN A 124 -10.52 -14.59 1.76
CA ASN A 124 -10.79 -15.62 2.75
C ASN A 124 -12.29 -15.72 3.14
N GLU A 125 -13.03 -14.61 3.05
CA GLU A 125 -14.47 -14.58 3.37
C GLU A 125 -15.36 -15.15 2.25
N GLY A 126 -14.81 -15.43 1.07
CA GLY A 126 -15.54 -16.06 -0.04
C GLY A 126 -16.63 -15.15 -0.61
N GLY A 127 -16.27 -14.27 -1.55
CA GLY A 127 -17.24 -13.48 -2.30
C GLY A 127 -17.39 -13.89 -3.76
N PRO A 128 -18.23 -14.88 -4.12
CA PRO A 128 -18.88 -14.87 -5.42
C PRO A 128 -19.93 -13.76 -5.44
N ALA A 129 -19.86 -12.91 -6.46
CA ALA A 129 -21.04 -12.55 -7.27
C ALA A 129 -20.56 -12.02 -8.62
#